data_AF-A0A4Y9Z6B1-F1
#
_entry.id   AF-A0A4Y9Z6B1-F1
#
_cell.length_a   1.000
_cell.length_b   1.000
_cell.length_c   1.000
_cell.angle_alpha   90.00
_cell.angle_beta   90.00
_cell.angle_gamma   90.00
#
_symmetry.space_group_name_H-M   'P 1'
#
loop_
_entity.id
_entity.type
_entity.pdbx_description
1 polymer ?
#
loop_
_entity_poly.entity_id
_entity_poly.type
_entity_poly.pdbx_seq_one_letter_code
_entity_poly.pdbx_strand_id
1 'polypeptide(L)'
;MKDLILDANFPRTLDQRVYHLGIRSGEVANRIVTVGAPSRANGIASLLDASPRPFTVTSERGFTTITGRYKGVPVSIVSIGMGYPNADFFVREVRECLTGDMVVIRLGSCGGLIDVPVGTIVVPKASIAITRNYDFEFIDGGSSEPPYRISKPVDADPQLHRTLSDALQRTRPPTVSTGVIDNTINASADSFYSSQGRQTSFPDHNETLIEQMKSNHANLATLEMETFHILHLAANWPSATQTTATVTPPVTTLPVAPAMTVPPVALDPGPTPERVDFRRRR
;
A
#
# COMPACT_ATOMS: atom_id res chain seq x y z
N MET A 1 -4.02 27.54 -2.04
CA MET A 1 -2.71 27.96 -2.56
C MET A 1 -2.18 26.72 -3.28
N LYS A 2 -1.94 26.74 -4.59
CA LYS A 2 -1.38 25.55 -5.27
C LYS A 2 0.07 25.48 -4.83
N ASP A 3 0.37 24.59 -3.90
CA ASP A 3 1.72 24.44 -3.37
C ASP A 3 2.69 24.17 -4.52
N LEU A 4 3.83 24.86 -4.51
CA LEU A 4 4.87 24.71 -5.50
C LEU A 4 5.44 23.28 -5.41
N ILE A 5 5.25 22.49 -6.45
CA ILE A 5 5.83 21.15 -6.59
C ILE A 5 7.21 21.32 -7.22
N LEU A 6 8.24 20.86 -6.52
CA LEU A 6 9.64 21.10 -6.89
C LEU A 6 10.22 20.02 -7.83
N ASP A 7 9.64 18.83 -7.89
CA ASP A 7 10.12 17.69 -8.68
C ASP A 7 8.93 16.85 -9.20
N ALA A 8 8.99 16.43 -10.46
CA ALA A 8 7.98 15.56 -11.07
C ALA A 8 8.25 14.07 -10.82
N ASN A 9 9.50 13.66 -10.55
CA ASN A 9 9.84 12.26 -10.28
C ASN A 9 9.30 11.82 -8.92
N PHE A 10 9.42 12.69 -7.92
CA PHE A 10 8.83 12.47 -6.61
C PHE A 10 8.25 13.78 -6.04
N PRO A 11 6.98 14.10 -6.33
CA PRO A 11 6.40 15.38 -5.98
C PRO A 11 6.27 15.56 -4.46
N ARG A 12 6.84 16.67 -3.98
CA ARG A 12 6.70 17.14 -2.60
C ARG A 12 6.30 18.60 -2.57
N THR A 13 5.54 18.97 -1.55
CA THR A 13 5.26 20.37 -1.20
C THR A 13 6.51 21.04 -0.61
N LEU A 14 6.49 22.37 -0.47
CA LEU A 14 7.58 23.13 0.16
C LEU A 14 7.88 22.66 1.58
N ASP A 15 6.87 22.24 2.35
CA ASP A 15 7.03 21.71 3.71
C ASP A 15 7.32 20.20 3.76
N GLN A 16 7.76 19.64 2.62
CA GLN A 16 8.23 18.26 2.43
C GLN A 16 7.14 17.17 2.52
N ARG A 17 5.86 17.54 2.37
CA ARG A 17 4.78 16.55 2.32
C ARG A 17 4.79 15.83 0.99
N VAL A 18 4.64 14.51 1.05
CA VAL A 18 4.41 13.66 -0.11
C VAL A 18 3.05 13.94 -0.72
N TYR A 19 2.97 13.85 -2.04
CA TYR A 19 1.86 14.43 -2.80
C TYR A 19 0.50 13.76 -2.57
N HIS A 20 0.45 12.43 -2.42
CA HIS A 20 -0.82 11.72 -2.32
C HIS A 20 -1.29 11.52 -0.88
N LEU A 21 -0.40 11.07 0.00
CA LEU A 21 -0.71 10.84 1.41
C LEU A 21 -0.71 12.12 2.24
N GLY A 22 -0.08 13.19 1.75
CA GLY A 22 -0.04 14.48 2.44
C GLY A 22 0.74 14.46 3.76
N ILE A 23 1.53 13.42 4.02
CA ILE A 23 2.36 13.25 5.22
C ILE A 23 3.80 13.69 4.97
N ARG A 24 4.55 13.93 6.04
CA ARG A 24 6.01 14.11 5.99
C ARG A 24 6.71 13.32 7.09
N SER A 25 8.05 13.34 7.10
CA SER A 25 8.81 12.68 8.16
C SER A 25 8.40 13.17 9.55
N GLY A 26 8.27 12.23 10.49
CA GLY A 26 7.74 12.47 11.84
C GLY A 26 6.22 12.35 11.96
N GLU A 27 5.46 12.34 10.86
CA GLU A 27 4.00 12.19 10.89
C GLU A 27 3.50 10.75 10.72
N VAL A 28 4.41 9.82 10.39
CA VAL A 28 4.16 8.38 10.25
C VAL A 28 5.25 7.60 10.99
N ALA A 29 4.86 6.52 11.66
CA ALA A 29 5.73 5.61 12.38
C ALA A 29 6.13 4.41 11.52
N ASN A 30 7.26 3.79 11.85
CA ASN A 30 7.78 2.60 11.17
C ASN A 30 6.87 1.36 11.27
N ARG A 31 6.01 1.28 12.28
CA ARG A 31 5.06 0.17 12.48
C ARG A 31 3.68 0.62 12.05
N ILE A 32 3.15 -0.02 11.03
CA ILE A 32 1.96 0.46 10.33
C ILE A 32 0.91 -0.64 10.27
N VAL A 33 -0.32 -0.30 10.65
CA VAL A 33 -1.51 -1.07 10.32
C VAL A 33 -2.24 -0.35 9.18
N THR A 34 -2.28 -0.95 8.00
CA THR A 34 -2.98 -0.35 6.85
C THR A 34 -4.37 -0.98 6.66
N VAL A 35 -5.35 -0.15 6.32
CA VAL A 35 -6.76 -0.53 6.12
C VAL A 35 -7.33 0.14 4.88
N GLY A 36 -8.45 -0.37 4.36
CA GLY A 36 -9.08 0.22 3.17
C GLY A 36 -9.92 1.48 3.44
N ALA A 37 -10.45 1.65 4.66
CA ALA A 37 -11.45 2.68 4.95
C ALA A 37 -11.11 3.53 6.20
N PRO A 38 -11.39 4.85 6.19
CA PRO A 38 -11.14 5.71 7.35
C PRO A 38 -11.94 5.33 8.59
N SER A 39 -13.16 4.81 8.42
CA SER A 39 -13.98 4.32 9.54
C SER A 39 -13.31 3.18 10.30
N ARG A 40 -12.67 2.24 9.58
CA ARG A 40 -11.87 1.18 10.19
C ARG A 40 -10.62 1.73 10.86
N ALA A 41 -9.96 2.71 10.23
CA ALA A 41 -8.79 3.35 10.83
C ALA A 41 -9.13 4.01 12.18
N ASN A 42 -10.24 4.75 12.23
CA ASN A 42 -10.74 5.39 13.45
C ASN A 42 -11.11 4.36 14.54
N GLY A 43 -11.74 3.24 14.15
CA GLY A 43 -12.07 2.15 15.09
C GLY A 43 -10.84 1.48 15.70
N ILE A 44 -9.73 1.36 14.96
CA ILE A 44 -8.46 0.86 15.51
C ILE A 44 -7.78 1.94 16.36
N ALA A 45 -7.86 3.21 15.93
CA ALA A 45 -7.24 4.34 16.62
C ALA A 45 -7.78 4.57 18.03
N SER A 46 -9.02 4.15 18.33
CA SER A 46 -9.58 4.21 19.68
C SER A 46 -8.86 3.29 20.68
N LEU A 47 -8.02 2.38 20.20
CA LEU A 47 -7.20 1.48 21.04
C LEU A 47 -5.81 2.07 21.35
N LEU A 48 -5.45 3.22 20.75
CA LEU A 48 -4.17 3.88 21.00
C LEU A 48 -4.15 4.51 22.40
N ASP A 49 -2.93 4.68 22.93
CA ASP A 49 -2.68 5.33 24.20
C ASP A 49 -3.23 6.77 24.19
N ALA A 50 -3.84 7.19 25.30
CA ALA A 50 -4.39 8.54 25.42
C ALA A 50 -3.31 9.64 25.54
N SER A 51 -2.07 9.26 25.92
CA SER A 51 -0.96 10.19 26.12
C SER A 51 0.36 9.62 25.56
N PRO A 52 1.05 10.34 24.65
CA PRO A 52 0.57 11.56 23.99
C PRO A 52 -0.67 11.26 23.13
N ARG A 53 -1.53 12.27 22.97
CA ARG A 53 -2.74 12.13 22.16
C ARG A 53 -2.38 11.78 20.72
N PRO A 54 -3.02 10.77 20.10
CA PRO A 54 -2.86 10.49 18.67
C PRO A 54 -3.26 11.70 17.83
N PHE A 55 -2.60 11.90 16.70
CA PHE A 55 -2.96 12.94 15.73
C PHE A 55 -3.30 12.32 14.38
N THR A 56 -4.02 13.08 13.56
CA THR A 56 -4.53 12.63 12.26
C THR A 56 -4.11 13.59 11.17
N VAL A 57 -3.63 13.05 10.05
CA VAL A 57 -3.40 13.76 8.80
C VAL A 57 -4.31 13.15 7.75
N THR A 58 -5.14 13.97 7.11
CA THR A 58 -6.02 13.54 6.01
C THR A 58 -5.61 14.29 4.75
N SER A 59 -5.38 13.55 3.67
CA SER A 59 -5.04 14.14 2.38
C SER A 59 -6.29 14.45 1.56
N GLU A 60 -6.17 15.42 0.65
CA GLU A 60 -7.23 15.74 -0.33
C GLU A 60 -7.54 14.57 -1.27
N ARG A 61 -6.66 13.56 -1.34
CA ARG A 61 -6.81 12.36 -2.17
C ARG A 61 -7.41 11.17 -1.41
N GLY A 62 -7.94 11.41 -0.20
CA GLY A 62 -8.68 10.41 0.56
C GLY A 62 -7.84 9.46 1.41
N PHE A 63 -6.54 9.70 1.56
CA PHE A 63 -5.70 8.98 2.52
C PHE A 63 -5.90 9.56 3.92
N THR A 64 -5.94 8.72 4.94
CA THR A 64 -5.99 9.15 6.34
C THR A 64 -4.94 8.40 7.14
N THR A 65 -3.99 9.14 7.71
CA THR A 65 -2.92 8.62 8.57
C THR A 65 -3.18 9.06 10.00
N ILE A 66 -3.34 8.10 10.91
CA ILE A 66 -3.50 8.34 12.35
C ILE A 66 -2.26 7.81 13.05
N THR A 67 -1.54 8.65 13.76
CA THR A 67 -0.27 8.29 14.41
C THR A 67 -0.36 8.53 15.90
N GLY A 68 0.06 7.54 16.68
CA GLY A 68 0.06 7.59 18.14
C GLY A 68 0.96 6.51 18.73
N ARG A 69 0.59 6.03 19.91
CA ARG A 69 1.28 4.90 20.56
C ARG A 69 0.28 3.81 20.92
N TYR A 70 0.73 2.57 20.91
CA TYR A 70 0.02 1.45 21.51
C TYR A 70 0.93 0.80 22.53
N LYS A 71 0.55 0.87 23.82
CA LYS A 71 1.37 0.36 24.93
C LYS A 71 2.79 0.95 24.92
N GLY A 72 2.89 2.25 24.67
CA GLY A 72 4.14 2.99 24.58
C GLY A 72 4.90 2.88 23.25
N VAL A 73 4.50 1.96 22.35
CA VAL A 73 5.17 1.74 21.06
C VAL A 73 4.58 2.64 19.98
N PRO A 74 5.38 3.44 19.24
CA PRO A 74 4.88 4.24 18.12
C PRO A 74 4.27 3.37 17.02
N VAL A 75 3.05 3.69 16.62
CA VAL A 75 2.29 2.99 15.57
C VAL A 75 1.51 4.01 14.74
N SER A 76 1.43 3.78 13.43
CA SER A 76 0.53 4.50 12.52
C SER A 76 -0.54 3.57 11.96
N ILE A 77 -1.74 4.11 11.80
CA ILE A 77 -2.86 3.45 11.13
C ILE A 77 -3.14 4.25 9.86
N VAL A 78 -3.04 3.61 8.70
CA VAL A 78 -3.17 4.29 7.40
C VAL A 78 -4.36 3.73 6.63
N SER A 79 -5.35 4.56 6.36
CA SER A 79 -6.42 4.24 5.42
C SER A 79 -5.96 4.55 4.00
N ILE A 80 -5.82 3.52 3.17
CA ILE A 80 -5.24 3.63 1.82
C ILE A 80 -6.28 3.61 0.70
N GLY A 81 -7.54 3.30 0.97
CA GLY A 81 -8.52 3.06 -0.10
C GLY A 81 -8.35 1.68 -0.71
N MET A 82 -8.62 1.56 -2.01
CA MET A 82 -8.69 0.28 -2.73
C MET A 82 -7.83 0.29 -4.00
N GLY A 83 -7.34 -0.88 -4.38
CA GLY A 83 -6.60 -1.17 -5.60
C GLY A 83 -5.09 -0.95 -5.52
N TYR A 84 -4.39 -1.55 -6.48
CA TYR A 84 -2.95 -1.44 -6.64
C TYR A 84 -2.42 0.00 -6.70
N PRO A 85 -3.04 0.96 -7.41
CA PRO A 85 -2.51 2.32 -7.48
C PRO A 85 -2.43 2.99 -6.11
N ASN A 86 -3.44 2.77 -5.27
CA ASN A 86 -3.46 3.31 -3.91
C ASN A 86 -2.45 2.63 -2.98
N ALA A 87 -2.26 1.31 -3.14
CA ALA A 87 -1.19 0.59 -2.45
C ALA A 87 0.20 1.07 -2.89
N ASP A 88 0.39 1.46 -4.16
CA ASP A 88 1.64 2.01 -4.68
C ASP A 88 1.98 3.35 -4.01
N PHE A 89 1.04 4.29 -4.02
CA PHE A 89 1.19 5.58 -3.32
C PHE A 89 1.53 5.36 -1.85
N PHE A 90 0.79 4.48 -1.17
CA PHE A 90 1.03 4.17 0.23
C PHE A 90 2.46 3.69 0.50
N VAL A 91 2.93 2.65 -0.19
CA VAL A 91 4.23 2.06 0.14
C VAL A 91 5.36 3.03 -0.20
N ARG A 92 5.33 3.63 -1.41
CA ARG A 92 6.40 4.53 -1.87
C ARG A 92 6.49 5.78 -1.02
N GLU A 93 5.35 6.45 -0.79
CA GLU A 93 5.35 7.73 -0.09
C GLU A 93 5.61 7.60 1.41
N VAL A 94 5.14 6.53 2.05
CA VAL A 94 5.49 6.28 3.46
C VAL A 94 6.97 5.92 3.60
N ARG A 95 7.50 5.08 2.71
CA ARG A 95 8.92 4.69 2.75
C ARG A 95 9.84 5.91 2.68
N GLU A 96 9.48 6.86 1.83
CA GLU A 96 10.14 8.14 1.60
C GLU A 96 10.00 9.15 2.77
N CYS A 97 9.23 8.83 3.80
CA CYS A 97 9.10 9.62 5.04
C CYS A 97 9.82 8.97 6.24
N LEU A 98 10.33 7.76 6.09
CA LEU A 98 10.83 6.93 7.18
C LEU A 98 12.34 6.69 7.08
N THR A 99 12.99 6.60 8.23
CA THR A 99 14.35 6.04 8.40
C THR A 99 14.26 4.65 9.04
N GLY A 100 15.13 3.71 8.65
CA GLY A 100 15.12 2.34 9.18
C GLY A 100 13.97 1.48 8.66
N ASP A 101 13.70 0.33 9.29
CA ASP A 101 12.76 -0.68 8.76
C ASP A 101 11.31 -0.18 8.74
N MET A 102 10.56 -0.50 7.67
CA MET A 102 9.12 -0.24 7.57
C MET A 102 8.37 -1.56 7.67
N VAL A 103 7.56 -1.71 8.71
CA VAL A 103 6.79 -2.92 9.01
C VAL A 103 5.32 -2.63 8.80
N VAL A 104 4.69 -3.33 7.87
CA VAL A 104 3.30 -3.14 7.49
C VAL A 104 2.49 -4.40 7.75
N ILE A 105 1.37 -4.26 8.46
CA ILE A 105 0.31 -5.26 8.56
C ILE A 105 -0.92 -4.68 7.88
N ARG A 106 -1.45 -5.39 6.88
CA ARG A 106 -2.71 -5.02 6.24
C ARG A 106 -3.88 -5.72 6.91
N LEU A 107 -4.85 -4.95 7.40
CA LEU A 107 -6.13 -5.44 7.93
C LEU A 107 -7.26 -5.13 6.94
N GLY A 108 -7.45 -6.06 6.01
CA GLY A 108 -8.42 -5.98 4.92
C GLY A 108 -9.65 -6.86 5.12
N SER A 109 -10.61 -6.71 4.22
CA SER A 109 -11.67 -7.70 3.95
C SER A 109 -11.34 -8.41 2.64
N CYS A 110 -11.80 -9.64 2.47
CA CYS A 110 -11.58 -10.43 1.26
C CYS A 110 -12.78 -11.33 0.95
N GLY A 111 -12.83 -11.84 -0.28
CA GLY A 111 -13.64 -13.01 -0.63
C GLY A 111 -12.93 -14.30 -0.25
N GLY A 112 -13.69 -15.31 0.17
CA GLY A 112 -13.18 -16.66 0.42
C GLY A 112 -13.25 -17.53 -0.85
N LEU A 113 -12.18 -18.25 -1.14
CA LEU A 113 -12.08 -19.26 -2.22
C LEU A 113 -12.07 -20.69 -1.67
N ILE A 114 -12.19 -20.82 -0.35
CA ILE A 114 -12.33 -22.06 0.41
C ILE A 114 -13.61 -22.00 1.23
N ASP A 115 -14.17 -23.17 1.54
CA ASP A 115 -15.41 -23.29 2.30
C ASP A 115 -15.16 -23.09 3.80
N VAL A 116 -15.29 -21.83 4.26
CA VAL A 116 -15.08 -21.42 5.65
C VAL A 116 -16.13 -20.40 6.08
N PRO A 117 -16.50 -20.33 7.37
CA PRO A 117 -17.51 -19.37 7.83
C PRO A 117 -17.09 -17.91 7.59
N VAL A 118 -18.07 -17.05 7.26
CA VAL A 118 -17.87 -15.60 7.21
C VAL A 118 -17.35 -15.09 8.56
N GLY A 119 -16.35 -14.22 8.51
CA GLY A 119 -15.66 -13.72 9.72
C GLY A 119 -14.46 -14.57 10.15
N THR A 120 -14.11 -15.62 9.39
CA THR A 120 -12.83 -16.31 9.54
C THR A 120 -11.67 -15.38 9.20
N ILE A 121 -10.63 -15.38 10.03
CA ILE A 121 -9.40 -14.62 9.78
C ILE A 121 -8.45 -15.52 8.98
N VAL A 122 -7.91 -15.00 7.88
CA VAL A 122 -6.91 -15.69 7.07
C VAL A 122 -5.63 -14.86 7.06
N VAL A 123 -4.50 -15.51 7.35
CA VAL A 123 -3.16 -14.94 7.29
C VAL A 123 -2.43 -15.62 6.12
N PRO A 124 -2.46 -15.04 4.91
CA PRO A 124 -1.78 -15.62 3.77
C PRO A 124 -0.26 -15.47 3.93
N LYS A 125 0.50 -16.49 3.52
CA LYS A 125 1.98 -16.47 3.48
C LYS A 125 2.53 -15.87 2.19
N ALA A 126 1.70 -15.78 1.15
CA ALA A 126 2.07 -15.24 -0.15
C ALA A 126 0.84 -14.66 -0.84
N SER A 127 1.07 -13.84 -1.87
CA SER A 127 0.01 -13.35 -2.75
C SER A 127 0.39 -13.49 -4.22
N ILE A 128 -0.59 -13.74 -5.08
CA ILE A 128 -0.49 -13.57 -6.55
C ILE A 128 -1.24 -12.30 -6.97
N ALA A 129 -0.91 -11.72 -8.12
CA ALA A 129 -1.66 -10.66 -8.76
C ALA A 129 -2.46 -11.21 -9.96
N ILE A 130 -3.67 -10.67 -10.10
CA ILE A 130 -4.53 -10.85 -11.26
C ILE A 130 -4.70 -9.47 -11.89
N THR A 131 -4.46 -9.41 -13.20
CA THR A 131 -4.68 -8.21 -14.01
C THR A 131 -5.44 -8.54 -15.27
N ARG A 132 -6.39 -7.69 -15.65
CA ARG A 132 -7.10 -7.86 -16.91
C ARG A 132 -6.14 -7.58 -18.07
N ASN A 133 -6.19 -8.42 -19.09
CA ASN A 133 -5.57 -8.14 -20.37
C ASN A 133 -6.51 -7.26 -21.20
N TYR A 134 -6.30 -5.95 -21.16
CA TYR A 134 -7.15 -5.02 -21.90
C TYR A 134 -7.08 -5.26 -23.42
N ASP A 135 -5.96 -5.77 -23.94
CA ASP A 135 -5.78 -6.08 -25.36
C ASP A 135 -6.49 -7.37 -25.80
N PHE A 136 -7.15 -8.11 -24.89
CA PHE A 136 -7.82 -9.37 -25.21
C PHE A 136 -8.92 -9.19 -26.28
N GLU A 137 -9.74 -8.14 -26.12
CA GLU A 137 -10.84 -7.78 -27.02
C GLU A 137 -10.78 -6.33 -27.52
N PHE A 138 -9.72 -5.60 -27.18
CA PHE A 138 -9.58 -4.22 -27.61
C PHE A 138 -8.92 -4.19 -29.00
N ILE A 139 -9.67 -3.66 -29.99
CA ILE A 139 -9.29 -3.54 -31.42
C ILE A 139 -9.47 -4.87 -32.19
N ASP A 140 -9.87 -4.76 -33.46
CA ASP A 140 -10.16 -5.90 -34.35
C ASP A 140 -8.99 -6.91 -34.41
N GLY A 141 -9.30 -8.20 -34.29
CA GLY A 141 -8.34 -9.29 -34.53
C GLY A 141 -8.30 -10.38 -33.46
N GLY A 142 -8.83 -10.14 -32.26
CA GLY A 142 -8.78 -11.08 -31.12
C GLY A 142 -7.34 -11.33 -30.63
N SER A 143 -7.13 -11.39 -29.31
CA SER A 143 -5.81 -11.72 -28.77
C SER A 143 -5.58 -13.23 -28.71
N SER A 144 -4.34 -13.67 -29.00
CA SER A 144 -3.89 -15.04 -28.71
C SER A 144 -3.47 -15.22 -27.24
N GLU A 145 -3.33 -14.11 -26.49
CA GLU A 145 -3.06 -14.13 -25.06
C GLU A 145 -4.35 -14.36 -24.26
N PRO A 146 -4.27 -14.90 -23.03
CA PRO A 146 -5.45 -15.06 -22.18
C PRO A 146 -6.06 -13.70 -21.77
N PRO A 147 -7.35 -13.68 -21.38
CA PRO A 147 -8.05 -12.47 -20.92
C PRO A 147 -7.50 -11.90 -19.61
N TYR A 148 -6.73 -12.70 -18.86
CA TYR A 148 -6.13 -12.31 -17.59
C TYR A 148 -4.67 -12.74 -17.51
N ARG A 149 -3.84 -11.88 -16.94
CA ARG A 149 -2.46 -12.18 -16.59
C ARG A 149 -2.38 -12.44 -15.09
N ILE A 150 -1.85 -13.61 -14.73
CA ILE A 150 -1.65 -14.04 -13.34
C ILE A 150 -0.15 -14.08 -13.06
N SER A 151 0.29 -13.42 -11.99
CA SER A 151 1.70 -13.36 -11.62
C SER A 151 2.18 -14.64 -10.91
N LYS A 152 3.50 -14.76 -10.79
CA LYS A 152 4.11 -15.63 -9.77
C LYS A 152 3.75 -15.11 -8.37
N PRO A 153 3.73 -15.98 -7.34
CA PRO A 153 3.52 -15.53 -5.97
C PRO A 153 4.70 -14.69 -5.46
N VAL A 154 4.40 -13.72 -4.62
CA VAL A 154 5.36 -13.02 -3.76
C VAL A 154 5.08 -13.39 -2.31
N ASP A 155 6.13 -13.77 -1.59
CA ASP A 155 6.02 -14.19 -0.20
C ASP A 155 5.93 -12.98 0.75
N ALA A 156 5.21 -13.17 1.85
CA ALA A 156 5.26 -12.27 3.00
C ALA A 156 6.56 -12.48 3.78
N ASP A 157 6.96 -11.47 4.59
CA ASP A 157 8.09 -11.65 5.49
C ASP A 157 7.80 -12.82 6.46
N PRO A 158 8.66 -13.87 6.48
CA PRO A 158 8.36 -15.10 7.20
C PRO A 158 8.37 -14.91 8.72
N GLN A 159 9.11 -13.93 9.25
CA GLN A 159 9.15 -13.64 10.68
C GLN A 159 7.89 -12.89 11.11
N LEU A 160 7.49 -11.85 10.36
CA LEU A 160 6.29 -11.08 10.61
C LEU A 160 5.04 -11.95 10.48
N HIS A 161 4.99 -12.80 9.46
CA HIS A 161 3.90 -13.75 9.23
C HIS A 161 3.69 -14.67 10.43
N ARG A 162 4.74 -15.39 10.88
CA ARG A 162 4.66 -16.25 12.07
C ARG A 162 4.27 -15.47 13.33
N THR A 163 4.89 -14.31 13.55
CA THR A 163 4.61 -13.47 14.72
C THR A 163 3.14 -13.02 14.75
N LEU A 164 2.58 -12.67 13.60
CA LEU A 164 1.18 -12.27 13.47
C LEU A 164 0.23 -13.45 13.69
N SER A 165 0.49 -14.60 13.08
CA SER A 165 -0.30 -15.83 13.25
C SER A 165 -0.34 -16.27 14.71
N ASP A 166 0.82 -16.31 15.39
CA ASP A 166 0.92 -16.66 16.81
C ASP A 166 0.18 -15.65 17.71
N ALA A 167 0.30 -14.35 17.41
CA ALA A 167 -0.39 -13.31 18.16
C ALA A 167 -1.92 -13.43 18.02
N LEU A 168 -2.43 -13.67 16.80
CA LEU A 168 -3.86 -13.84 16.55
C LEU A 168 -4.42 -15.09 17.24
N GLN A 169 -3.70 -16.21 17.17
CA GLN A 169 -4.10 -17.43 17.86
C GLN A 169 -4.17 -17.23 19.38
N ARG A 170 -3.16 -16.57 19.97
CA ARG A 170 -3.08 -16.31 21.42
C ARG A 170 -4.09 -15.27 21.91
N THR A 171 -4.47 -14.30 21.09
CA THR A 171 -5.36 -13.19 21.48
C THR A 171 -6.81 -13.38 21.05
N ARG A 172 -7.14 -14.53 20.43
CA ARG A 172 -8.49 -14.84 19.98
C ARG A 172 -9.49 -14.81 21.15
N PRO A 173 -10.54 -13.96 21.09
CA PRO A 173 -11.56 -13.93 22.13
C PRO A 173 -12.32 -15.27 22.19
N PRO A 174 -12.68 -15.78 23.39
CA PRO A 174 -13.45 -17.02 23.53
C PRO A 174 -14.81 -16.98 22.83
N THR A 175 -15.36 -15.78 22.61
CA THR A 175 -16.64 -15.55 21.92
C THR A 175 -16.55 -15.66 20.40
N VAL A 176 -15.35 -15.67 19.82
CA VAL A 176 -15.14 -15.79 18.37
C VAL A 176 -15.03 -17.28 18.01
N SER A 177 -16.08 -17.82 17.39
CA SER A 177 -16.15 -19.22 16.95
C SER A 177 -15.35 -19.50 15.68
N THR A 178 -15.06 -18.48 14.86
CA THR A 178 -14.30 -18.61 13.62
C THR A 178 -12.80 -18.77 13.85
N GLY A 179 -12.16 -19.62 13.04
CA GLY A 179 -10.72 -19.92 13.14
C GLY A 179 -9.81 -18.81 12.66
N VAL A 180 -8.51 -18.99 12.92
CA VAL A 180 -7.42 -18.32 12.21
C VAL A 180 -6.81 -19.34 11.28
N ILE A 181 -6.88 -19.09 9.97
CA ILE A 181 -6.29 -19.94 8.94
C ILE A 181 -4.97 -19.33 8.52
N ASP A 182 -3.95 -20.18 8.42
CA ASP A 182 -2.57 -19.78 8.13
C ASP A 182 -2.02 -20.59 6.94
N ASN A 183 -0.84 -20.22 6.45
CA ASN A 183 -0.11 -20.93 5.38
C ASN A 183 -0.85 -21.03 4.04
N THR A 184 -1.74 -20.10 3.75
CA THR A 184 -2.49 -20.01 2.49
C THR A 184 -1.88 -19.03 1.50
N ILE A 185 -2.37 -19.06 0.26
CA ILE A 185 -2.08 -18.05 -0.76
C ILE A 185 -3.30 -17.13 -0.90
N ASN A 186 -3.03 -15.82 -0.99
CA ASN A 186 -4.00 -14.82 -1.39
C ASN A 186 -3.89 -14.52 -2.88
N ALA A 187 -4.97 -14.09 -3.51
CA ALA A 187 -4.93 -13.39 -4.78
C ALA A 187 -5.34 -11.94 -4.58
N SER A 188 -4.62 -11.03 -5.20
CA SER A 188 -5.04 -9.65 -5.35
C SER A 188 -5.49 -9.43 -6.79
N ALA A 189 -6.54 -8.64 -7.00
CA ALA A 189 -7.09 -8.32 -8.30
C ALA A 189 -7.04 -6.81 -8.56
N ASP A 190 -6.78 -6.40 -9.81
CA ASP A 190 -6.80 -4.99 -10.23
C ASP A 190 -8.22 -4.39 -10.29
N SER A 191 -9.25 -5.24 -10.28
CA SER A 191 -10.65 -4.84 -10.32
C SER A 191 -11.52 -5.75 -9.46
N PHE A 192 -12.67 -5.23 -9.02
CA PHE A 192 -13.57 -6.00 -8.14
C PHE A 192 -14.47 -6.98 -8.91
N TYR A 193 -14.90 -6.67 -10.13
CA TYR A 193 -15.84 -7.53 -10.85
C TYR A 193 -15.11 -8.50 -11.78
N SER A 194 -14.63 -7.98 -12.91
CA SER A 194 -13.85 -8.68 -13.94
C SER A 194 -12.77 -9.60 -13.33
N SER A 195 -11.77 -9.03 -12.67
CA SER A 195 -10.59 -9.79 -12.23
C SER A 195 -10.81 -10.63 -10.97
N GLN A 196 -12.05 -10.68 -10.47
CA GLN A 196 -12.45 -11.59 -9.39
C GLN A 196 -13.50 -12.62 -9.85
N GLY A 197 -13.64 -12.84 -11.15
CA GLY A 197 -14.53 -13.88 -11.70
C GLY A 197 -16.02 -13.61 -11.48
N ARG A 198 -16.41 -12.37 -11.14
CA ARG A 198 -17.81 -12.03 -10.95
C ARG A 198 -18.48 -11.88 -12.31
N GLN A 199 -19.52 -12.68 -12.52
CA GLN A 199 -20.31 -12.67 -13.74
C GLN A 199 -21.26 -11.47 -13.72
N THR A 200 -21.20 -10.64 -14.75
CA THR A 200 -22.06 -9.46 -14.91
C THR A 200 -22.58 -9.38 -16.35
N SER A 201 -23.27 -8.30 -16.72
CA SER A 201 -23.66 -8.06 -18.12
C SER A 201 -22.50 -7.62 -19.02
N PHE A 202 -21.31 -7.35 -18.46
CA PHE A 202 -20.12 -6.99 -19.23
C PHE A 202 -19.40 -8.26 -19.71
N PRO A 203 -18.90 -8.30 -20.96
CA PRO A 203 -18.12 -9.41 -21.47
C PRO A 203 -16.71 -9.39 -20.87
N ASP A 204 -16.57 -9.95 -19.68
CA ASP A 204 -15.29 -9.97 -18.95
C ASP A 204 -14.44 -11.22 -19.24
N HIS A 205 -15.02 -12.29 -19.80
CA HIS A 205 -14.32 -13.55 -20.13
C HIS A 205 -13.65 -14.20 -18.92
N ASN A 206 -14.34 -14.16 -17.79
CA ASN A 206 -13.84 -14.59 -16.49
C ASN A 206 -14.57 -15.80 -15.91
N GLU A 207 -15.41 -16.47 -16.70
CA GLU A 207 -16.25 -17.61 -16.30
C GLU A 207 -15.43 -18.74 -15.68
N THR A 208 -14.21 -18.94 -16.19
CA THR A 208 -13.30 -20.01 -15.76
C THR A 208 -12.15 -19.52 -14.90
N LEU A 209 -12.04 -18.21 -14.64
CA LEU A 209 -10.88 -17.59 -14.00
C LEU A 209 -10.61 -18.16 -12.60
N ILE A 210 -11.65 -18.27 -11.77
CA ILE A 210 -11.50 -18.77 -10.39
C ILE A 210 -11.02 -20.23 -10.38
N GLU A 211 -11.63 -21.08 -11.21
CA GLU A 211 -11.25 -22.50 -11.27
C GLU A 211 -9.83 -22.70 -11.82
N GLN A 212 -9.44 -21.93 -12.84
CA GLN A 212 -8.06 -21.92 -13.34
C GLN A 212 -7.04 -21.49 -12.28
N MET A 213 -7.36 -20.48 -11.47
CA MET A 213 -6.48 -20.05 -10.38
C MET A 213 -6.35 -21.13 -9.31
N LYS A 214 -7.45 -21.77 -8.92
CA LYS A 214 -7.44 -22.85 -7.93
C LYS A 214 -6.69 -24.08 -8.43
N SER A 215 -6.75 -24.40 -9.73
CA SER A 215 -5.98 -25.50 -10.31
C SER A 215 -4.48 -25.22 -10.37
N ASN A 216 -4.10 -23.95 -10.59
CA ASN A 216 -2.70 -23.55 -10.78
C ASN A 216 -1.98 -23.19 -9.47
N HIS A 217 -2.72 -22.87 -8.41
CA HIS A 217 -2.17 -22.45 -7.13
C HIS A 217 -2.77 -23.26 -5.97
N ALA A 218 -2.03 -24.28 -5.54
CA ALA A 218 -2.36 -25.03 -4.34
C ALA A 218 -2.49 -24.08 -3.13
N ASN A 219 -3.51 -24.30 -2.30
CA ASN A 219 -3.82 -23.51 -1.09
C ASN A 219 -4.19 -22.03 -1.35
N LEU A 220 -4.63 -21.67 -2.56
CA LEU A 220 -5.29 -20.39 -2.81
C LEU A 220 -6.60 -20.32 -2.01
N ALA A 221 -6.69 -19.35 -1.10
CA ALA A 221 -7.76 -19.29 -0.11
C ALA A 221 -8.57 -17.99 -0.13
N THR A 222 -7.97 -16.86 -0.51
CA THR A 222 -8.60 -15.54 -0.41
C THR A 222 -8.37 -14.70 -1.65
N LEU A 223 -9.25 -13.73 -1.85
CA LEU A 223 -9.24 -12.80 -2.98
C LEU A 223 -9.57 -11.38 -2.53
N GLU A 224 -8.66 -10.44 -2.78
CA GLU A 224 -8.80 -9.01 -2.47
C GLU A 224 -8.06 -8.14 -3.52
N MET A 225 -7.59 -6.93 -3.19
CA MET A 225 -7.16 -5.96 -4.21
C MET A 225 -5.85 -5.21 -3.91
N GLU A 226 -5.13 -5.48 -2.81
CA GLU A 226 -3.92 -4.70 -2.46
C GLU A 226 -2.71 -5.53 -1.98
N THR A 227 -2.92 -6.71 -1.39
CA THR A 227 -1.86 -7.44 -0.65
C THR A 227 -0.64 -7.74 -1.52
N PHE A 228 -0.84 -8.19 -2.76
CA PHE A 228 0.24 -8.45 -3.71
C PHE A 228 1.13 -7.23 -3.90
N HIS A 229 0.53 -6.05 -4.14
CA HIS A 229 1.30 -4.85 -4.47
C HIS A 229 2.15 -4.39 -3.29
N ILE A 230 1.61 -4.51 -2.07
CA ILE A 230 2.34 -4.21 -0.83
C ILE A 230 3.55 -5.16 -0.67
N LEU A 231 3.32 -6.47 -0.81
CA LEU A 231 4.39 -7.47 -0.68
C LEU A 231 5.44 -7.34 -1.78
N HIS A 232 5.00 -7.11 -3.02
CA HIS A 232 5.89 -6.93 -4.16
C HIS A 232 6.80 -5.72 -3.98
N LEU A 233 6.27 -4.56 -3.59
CA LEU A 233 7.10 -3.38 -3.34
C LEU A 233 8.05 -3.57 -2.16
N ALA A 234 7.62 -4.27 -1.10
CA ALA A 234 8.50 -4.63 0.01
C ALA A 234 9.66 -5.53 -0.44
N ALA A 235 9.39 -6.56 -1.26
CA ALA A 235 10.40 -7.48 -1.77
C ALA A 235 11.39 -6.81 -2.76
N ASN A 236 10.95 -5.78 -3.47
CA ASN A 236 11.80 -5.01 -4.40
C ASN A 236 12.53 -3.84 -3.73
N TRP A 237 12.29 -3.57 -2.44
CA TRP A 237 13.04 -2.55 -1.74
C TRP A 237 14.50 -3.03 -1.56
N PRO A 238 15.51 -2.27 -2.05
CA PRO A 238 16.89 -2.72 -2.00
C PRO A 238 17.36 -2.89 -0.57
N SER A 239 17.54 -4.14 -0.15
CA SER A 239 18.21 -4.48 1.09
C SER A 239 19.70 -4.20 0.92
N ALA A 240 20.19 -3.14 1.56
CA ALA A 240 21.57 -2.65 1.56
C ALA A 240 22.02 -1.83 0.32
N THR A 241 21.95 -0.51 0.43
CA THR A 241 23.09 0.45 0.42
C THR A 241 22.51 1.88 0.44
N GLN A 242 21.97 2.30 1.58
CA GLN A 242 21.72 3.72 1.82
C GLN A 242 22.52 4.14 3.04
N THR A 243 23.72 4.67 2.80
CA THR A 243 24.40 5.58 3.72
C THR A 243 23.53 6.84 3.85
N THR A 244 22.50 6.77 4.68
CA THR A 244 21.73 7.95 5.07
C THR A 244 22.40 8.57 6.29
N ALA A 245 22.82 9.82 6.15
CA ALA A 245 23.13 10.65 7.30
C ALA A 245 21.93 10.61 8.25
N THR A 246 22.16 10.13 9.46
CA THR A 246 21.17 10.06 10.53
C THR A 246 20.71 11.46 10.90
N VAL A 247 19.65 11.94 10.27
CA VAL A 247 18.79 12.95 10.90
C VAL A 247 17.76 12.16 11.68
N THR A 248 17.90 12.13 13.00
CA THR A 248 16.85 11.66 13.91
C THR A 248 15.94 12.85 14.19
N PRO A 249 14.79 13.02 13.50
CA PRO A 249 13.88 14.10 13.87
C PRO A 249 13.18 13.66 15.17
N PRO A 250 12.97 14.57 16.13
CA PRO A 250 12.24 14.23 17.34
C PRO A 250 10.84 13.76 16.95
N VAL A 251 10.34 12.72 17.63
CA VAL A 251 8.91 12.38 17.60
C VAL A 251 8.20 13.54 18.31
N THR A 252 7.74 14.50 17.52
CA THR A 252 7.12 15.73 18.01
C THR A 252 5.62 15.58 18.07
N THR A 253 5.03 16.02 19.18
CA THR A 253 3.59 16.07 19.43
C THR A 253 2.99 17.45 19.15
N LEU A 254 3.72 18.34 18.45
CA LEU A 254 3.34 19.72 18.15
C LEU A 254 3.73 20.14 16.72
N PRO A 255 3.12 21.22 16.17
CA PRO A 255 3.49 21.77 14.85
C PRO A 255 4.95 22.22 14.85
N VAL A 256 5.77 21.62 13.98
CA VAL A 256 7.20 21.96 13.84
C VAL A 256 7.33 23.26 13.04
N ALA A 257 8.02 24.26 13.59
CA ALA A 257 8.44 25.43 12.82
C ALA A 257 9.39 24.98 11.69
N PRO A 258 9.23 25.48 10.45
CA PRO A 258 9.99 24.98 9.32
C PRO A 258 11.49 25.22 9.54
N ALA A 259 12.26 24.14 9.55
CA ALA A 259 13.71 24.21 9.42
C ALA A 259 14.01 24.61 7.97
N MET A 260 14.31 25.88 7.74
CA MET A 260 14.85 26.34 6.47
C MET A 260 16.27 25.78 6.32
N THR A 261 16.44 24.77 5.48
CA THR A 261 17.76 24.44 4.96
C THR A 261 18.18 25.57 4.00
N VAL A 262 19.34 26.17 4.27
CA VAL A 262 19.95 27.13 3.34
C VAL A 262 20.23 26.39 2.03
N PRO A 263 19.78 26.89 0.87
CA PRO A 263 20.07 26.25 -0.42
C PRO A 263 21.58 26.19 -0.66
N PRO A 264 22.09 25.14 -1.32
CA PRO A 264 23.48 25.15 -1.76
C PRO A 264 23.70 26.32 -2.73
N VAL A 265 24.83 27.02 -2.54
CA VAL A 265 25.26 28.13 -3.39
C VAL A 265 25.25 27.67 -4.85
N ALA A 266 24.51 28.37 -5.70
CA ALA A 266 24.47 28.09 -7.13
C ALA A 266 25.87 28.25 -7.73
N LEU A 267 26.36 27.21 -8.41
CA LEU A 267 27.51 27.32 -9.29
C LEU A 267 27.13 28.16 -10.51
N ASP A 268 28.01 29.10 -10.84
CA ASP A 268 27.89 30.06 -11.95
C ASP A 268 27.57 29.35 -13.28
N PRO A 269 26.41 29.61 -13.91
CA PRO A 269 26.11 29.04 -15.21
C PRO A 269 26.90 29.80 -16.26
N GLY A 270 27.93 29.15 -16.82
CA GLY A 270 28.65 29.65 -18.00
C GLY A 270 27.70 30.02 -19.17
N PRO A 271 28.20 30.75 -20.17
CA PRO A 271 27.36 31.48 -21.11
C PRO A 271 26.38 30.59 -21.89
N THR A 272 25.11 31.00 -21.87
CA THR A 272 23.98 30.38 -22.58
C THR A 272 24.19 30.32 -24.10
N PRO A 273 23.94 29.18 -24.77
CA PRO A 273 23.84 29.14 -26.22
C PRO A 273 22.48 29.65 -26.73
N GLU A 274 22.49 30.19 -27.95
CA GLU A 274 21.36 30.87 -28.61
C GLU A 274 20.09 30.00 -28.73
N ARG A 275 18.93 30.64 -28.50
CA ARG A 275 17.60 30.04 -28.66
C ARG A 275 17.28 29.84 -30.14
N VAL A 276 17.00 28.59 -30.53
CA VAL A 276 16.34 28.27 -31.81
C VAL A 276 14.82 28.30 -31.60
N ASP A 277 14.14 29.21 -32.31
CA ASP A 277 12.70 29.40 -32.28
C ASP A 277 12.00 28.37 -33.19
N PHE A 278 11.28 27.41 -32.61
CA PHE A 278 10.40 26.50 -33.34
C PHE A 278 8.95 26.97 -33.27
N ARG A 279 8.64 28.06 -33.98
CA ARG A 279 7.28 28.33 -34.47
C ARG A 279 7.24 28.10 -35.98
N ARG A 280 6.81 26.90 -36.37
CA ARG A 280 6.02 26.57 -37.58
C ARG A 280 6.18 25.08 -37.88
N ARG A 281 5.11 24.31 -37.69
CA ARG A 281 4.45 23.51 -38.73
C ARG A 281 3.14 22.96 -38.17
N ARG A 282 2.17 22.89 -39.08
CA ARG A 282 0.76 22.54 -38.87
C ARG A 282 0.60 21.10 -38.45
#